data_AF-A0A8J3KJ17-F1
#
_entry.id   AF-A0A8J3KJ17-F1
#
_cell.length_a   1.000
_cell.length_b   1.000
_cell.length_c   1.000
_cell.angle_alpha   90.00
_cell.angle_beta   90.00
_cell.angle_gamma   90.00
#
_symmetry.space_group_name_H-M   'P 1'
#
loop_
_entity.id
_entity.type
_entity.pdbx_description
1 polymer ?
#
loop_
_entity_poly.entity_id
_entity_poly.type
_entity_poly.pdbx_seq_one_letter_code
_entity_poly.pdbx_strand_id
1 'polypeptide(L)'
;MRRTPRLLLAAACVLAAGTACGSDKGDPVTAPTFSTVVSPTAAPVESASASAAPSPARSSTRPSPAAPSWPSPADCVSYNPNNLTVQYAAGIHQVMDGSKVVARLHGGPDGNVGDQGLALAKRYKRHCFIGRGNGREDANAYVFDYWRDSSGRSTTIPGEDDACSSYDRGNLQVNDMGGGQGWRVKDDDNVLHVFDDESDARDGRLVLAKYGRICRLGNPPDDDQDFVTYGK
;
A
#
# COMPACT_ATOMS: atom_id res chain seq x y z
N MET A 1 -11.31 30.19 -56.95
CA MET A 1 -12.16 29.03 -57.27
C MET A 1 -11.38 27.75 -57.03
N ARG A 2 -11.77 26.96 -56.01
CA ARG A 2 -11.74 25.48 -55.98
C ARG A 2 -12.27 25.07 -54.60
N ARG A 3 -13.48 24.52 -54.60
CA ARG A 3 -14.19 24.00 -53.43
C ARG A 3 -13.78 22.55 -53.22
N THR A 4 -13.38 22.20 -52.01
CA THR A 4 -13.14 20.82 -51.57
C THR A 4 -14.44 20.24 -51.01
N PRO A 5 -14.83 18.99 -51.33
CA PRO A 5 -16.10 18.43 -50.90
C PRO A 5 -16.04 17.87 -49.47
N ARG A 6 -17.13 18.07 -48.72
CA ARG A 6 -17.40 17.43 -47.42
C ARG A 6 -17.91 16.01 -47.66
N LEU A 7 -17.24 15.01 -47.07
CA LEU A 7 -17.77 13.66 -46.93
C LEU A 7 -18.69 13.64 -45.68
N LEU A 8 -19.96 13.29 -45.87
CA LEU A 8 -20.90 12.96 -44.81
C LEU A 8 -20.84 11.44 -44.58
N LEU A 9 -20.39 11.00 -43.41
CA LEU A 9 -20.65 9.64 -42.92
C LEU A 9 -21.92 9.67 -42.06
N ALA A 10 -22.96 9.00 -42.52
CA ALA A 10 -24.13 8.66 -41.73
C ALA A 10 -23.87 7.30 -41.06
N ALA A 11 -23.81 7.28 -39.73
CA ALA A 11 -23.81 6.05 -38.95
C ALA A 11 -25.25 5.79 -38.48
N ALA A 12 -25.85 4.73 -39.01
CA ALA A 12 -27.12 4.20 -38.54
C ALA A 12 -26.86 3.25 -37.36
N CYS A 13 -27.26 3.64 -36.16
CA CYS A 13 -27.31 2.73 -35.00
C CYS A 13 -28.66 1.98 -35.03
N VAL A 14 -28.58 0.67 -35.19
CA VAL A 14 -29.71 -0.26 -35.08
C VAL A 14 -29.99 -0.55 -33.60
N LEU A 15 -31.29 -0.64 -33.32
CA LEU A 15 -31.94 -0.81 -32.02
C LEU A 15 -31.63 -2.16 -31.32
N ALA A 16 -31.83 -2.09 -30.01
CA ALA A 16 -31.71 -3.11 -29.00
C ALA A 16 -32.61 -4.35 -29.19
N ALA A 17 -32.16 -5.47 -28.64
CA ALA A 17 -33.02 -6.53 -28.12
C ALA A 17 -32.37 -7.09 -26.85
N GLY A 18 -33.10 -7.00 -25.73
CA GLY A 18 -32.71 -7.58 -24.45
C GLY A 18 -33.15 -9.04 -24.33
N THR A 19 -32.45 -9.77 -23.47
CA THR A 19 -32.95 -10.99 -22.83
C THR A 19 -32.45 -11.03 -21.40
N ALA A 20 -33.39 -10.85 -20.48
CA ALA A 20 -33.27 -11.22 -19.07
C ALA A 20 -33.42 -12.74 -18.93
N CYS A 21 -32.71 -13.34 -17.96
CA CYS A 21 -33.17 -14.41 -17.05
C CYS A 21 -31.99 -14.90 -16.22
N GLY A 22 -32.22 -15.16 -14.93
CA GLY A 22 -31.32 -15.98 -14.12
C GLY A 22 -31.11 -15.50 -12.68
N SER A 23 -32.18 -15.48 -11.89
CA SER A 23 -32.06 -15.50 -10.43
C SER A 23 -31.63 -16.91 -10.02
N ASP A 24 -30.46 -17.05 -9.40
CA ASP A 24 -30.13 -18.26 -8.67
C ASP A 24 -30.02 -18.01 -7.17
N LYS A 25 -30.66 -18.92 -6.44
CA LYS A 25 -30.95 -18.86 -5.02
C LYS A 25 -29.72 -19.28 -4.24
N GLY A 26 -29.47 -18.57 -3.14
CA GLY A 26 -28.43 -18.94 -2.19
C GLY A 26 -28.73 -20.28 -1.52
N ASP A 27 -27.67 -21.07 -1.37
CA ASP A 27 -27.55 -22.08 -0.32
C ASP A 27 -26.57 -21.56 0.74
N PRO A 28 -26.91 -21.64 2.04
CA PRO A 28 -26.00 -21.28 3.10
C PRO A 28 -24.91 -22.35 3.24
N VAL A 29 -23.69 -22.02 2.81
CA VAL A 29 -22.52 -22.85 3.10
C VAL A 29 -22.26 -22.78 4.61
N THR A 30 -22.43 -23.94 5.23
CA THR A 30 -22.13 -24.23 6.62
C THR A 30 -20.64 -23.99 6.88
N ALA A 31 -20.31 -23.03 7.73
CA ALA A 31 -18.95 -22.77 8.15
C ALA A 31 -18.40 -23.98 8.93
N PRO A 32 -17.16 -24.44 8.67
CA PRO A 32 -16.54 -25.47 9.47
C PRO A 32 -16.23 -24.99 10.89
N THR A 33 -16.70 -25.77 11.86
CA THR A 33 -16.33 -25.71 13.27
C THR A 33 -14.84 -26.00 13.42
N PHE A 34 -14.05 -25.01 13.81
CA PHE A 34 -12.66 -25.25 14.20
C PHE A 34 -12.57 -25.46 15.71
N SER A 35 -12.12 -26.67 16.05
CA SER A 35 -11.83 -27.16 17.38
C SER A 35 -10.76 -26.34 18.09
N THR A 36 -11.08 -25.97 19.32
CA THR A 36 -10.20 -25.49 20.38
C THR A 36 -9.07 -26.50 20.64
N VAL A 37 -7.81 -26.05 20.57
CA VAL A 37 -6.66 -26.85 21.03
C VAL A 37 -5.73 -26.01 21.92
N VAL A 38 -5.87 -26.29 23.22
CA VAL A 38 -4.84 -26.50 24.25
C VAL A 38 -3.88 -25.37 24.62
N SER A 39 -4.16 -24.79 25.79
CA SER A 39 -3.21 -24.13 26.68
C SER A 39 -2.20 -25.14 27.27
N PRO A 40 -0.91 -24.80 27.39
CA PRO A 40 -0.03 -25.48 28.34
C PRO A 40 -0.13 -24.81 29.72
N THR A 41 -0.72 -25.60 30.63
CA THR A 41 -0.50 -25.73 32.06
C THR A 41 0.69 -24.98 32.67
N ALA A 42 0.36 -24.12 33.64
CA ALA A 42 1.27 -23.68 34.70
C ALA A 42 1.53 -24.81 35.70
N ALA A 43 2.77 -24.93 36.17
CA ALA A 43 3.10 -25.59 37.42
C ALA A 43 4.01 -24.64 38.26
N PRO A 44 3.81 -24.57 39.59
CA PRO A 44 4.55 -23.71 40.49
C PRO A 44 5.75 -24.44 41.11
N VAL A 45 6.86 -23.74 41.36
CA VAL A 45 7.85 -24.16 42.38
C VAL A 45 8.59 -22.97 42.99
N GLU A 46 8.44 -22.89 44.31
CA GLU A 46 9.41 -22.60 45.36
C GLU A 46 10.11 -21.23 45.49
N SER A 47 9.84 -20.64 46.65
CA SER A 47 10.68 -19.67 47.35
C SER A 47 12.05 -20.27 47.70
N ALA A 48 13.12 -19.54 47.37
CA ALA A 48 14.38 -19.62 48.09
C ALA A 48 14.88 -18.21 48.38
N SER A 49 14.95 -17.89 49.67
CA SER A 49 15.57 -16.70 50.23
C SER A 49 17.07 -16.98 50.40
N ALA A 50 17.94 -16.16 49.82
CA ALA A 50 19.35 -16.11 50.19
C ALA A 50 19.92 -14.71 49.96
N SER A 51 20.61 -14.23 50.98
CA SER A 51 21.15 -12.89 51.17
C SER A 51 22.62 -12.80 50.74
N ALA A 52 23.02 -11.57 50.40
CA ALA A 52 24.38 -11.00 50.34
C ALA A 52 25.27 -11.19 49.09
N ALA A 53 25.43 -10.10 48.30
CA ALA A 53 26.68 -9.31 48.17
C ALA A 53 26.53 -8.25 47.05
N PRO A 54 27.08 -7.02 47.21
CA PRO A 54 27.00 -5.98 46.17
C PRO A 54 27.98 -6.28 45.03
N SER A 55 27.45 -6.76 43.90
CA SER A 55 28.20 -6.79 42.64
C SER A 55 28.40 -5.37 42.12
N PRO A 56 29.60 -5.03 41.58
CA PRO A 56 29.84 -3.72 40.99
C PRO A 56 28.88 -3.52 39.81
N ALA A 57 28.26 -2.36 39.77
CA ALA A 57 27.41 -1.91 38.67
C ALA A 57 28.21 -1.90 37.36
N ARG A 58 28.24 -3.04 36.66
CA ARG A 58 28.53 -3.04 35.23
C ARG A 58 27.32 -2.41 34.58
N SER A 59 27.50 -1.20 34.08
CA SER A 59 26.60 -0.56 33.14
C SER A 59 26.47 -1.46 31.92
N SER A 60 25.57 -2.43 31.98
CA SER A 60 25.09 -3.17 30.84
C SER A 60 24.20 -2.23 30.04
N THR A 61 24.81 -1.37 29.22
CA THR A 61 24.08 -0.65 28.18
C THR A 61 23.56 -1.72 27.21
N ARG A 62 22.33 -2.18 27.44
CA ARG A 62 21.62 -3.07 26.53
C ARG A 62 21.65 -2.37 25.16
N PRO A 63 22.23 -2.98 24.12
CA PRO A 63 22.20 -2.35 22.80
C PRO A 63 20.73 -2.13 22.43
N SER A 64 20.36 -0.87 22.17
CA SER A 64 19.06 -0.56 21.58
C SER A 64 18.91 -1.39 20.31
N PRO A 65 17.72 -1.98 20.04
CA PRO A 65 17.47 -2.66 18.79
C PRO A 65 17.86 -1.74 17.63
N ALA A 66 18.67 -2.25 16.69
CA ALA A 66 18.98 -1.51 15.48
C ALA A 66 17.66 -1.14 14.78
N ALA A 67 17.53 0.12 14.37
CA ALA A 67 16.36 0.54 13.60
C ALA A 67 16.22 -0.35 12.36
N PRO A 68 14.99 -0.66 11.91
CA PRO A 68 14.78 -1.52 10.74
C PRO A 68 15.58 -0.97 9.53
N SER A 69 16.19 -1.81 8.73
CA SER A 69 16.82 -1.37 7.48
C SER A 69 15.77 -1.16 6.40
N TRP A 70 16.04 -0.26 5.45
CA TRP A 70 15.23 -0.17 4.22
C TRP A 70 15.54 -1.36 3.29
N PRO A 71 14.59 -1.76 2.41
CA PRO A 71 14.85 -2.70 1.32
C PRO A 71 16.05 -2.30 0.46
N SER A 72 16.79 -3.30 -0.02
CA SER A 72 17.98 -3.10 -0.87
C SER A 72 18.15 -4.25 -1.86
N PRO A 73 18.37 -3.96 -3.17
CA PRO A 73 18.44 -2.63 -3.76
C PRO A 73 17.07 -1.95 -3.81
N ALA A 74 17.04 -0.63 -3.58
CA ALA A 74 15.79 0.12 -3.60
C ALA A 74 15.46 0.60 -5.02
N ASP A 75 14.27 0.25 -5.51
CA ASP A 75 13.74 0.77 -6.77
C ASP A 75 13.02 2.11 -6.52
N CYS A 76 13.66 3.24 -6.86
CA CYS A 76 13.12 4.56 -6.53
C CYS A 76 13.29 5.59 -7.64
N VAL A 77 12.28 6.44 -7.79
CA VAL A 77 12.34 7.72 -8.50
C VAL A 77 12.77 8.82 -7.52
N SER A 78 13.93 9.43 -7.74
CA SER A 78 14.40 10.60 -6.99
C SER A 78 13.96 11.89 -7.67
N TYR A 79 13.53 12.89 -6.90
CA TYR A 79 12.99 14.15 -7.44
C TYR A 79 13.25 15.36 -6.52
N ASN A 80 13.03 16.56 -7.05
CA ASN A 80 13.10 17.79 -6.26
C ASN A 80 11.69 18.22 -5.76
N PRO A 81 11.40 18.16 -4.45
CA PRO A 81 10.08 18.53 -3.91
C PRO A 81 9.72 20.02 -4.10
N ASN A 82 10.69 20.87 -4.46
CA ASN A 82 10.44 22.30 -4.70
C ASN A 82 9.95 22.60 -6.12
N ASN A 83 10.06 21.65 -7.05
CA ASN A 83 9.76 21.83 -8.47
C ASN A 83 8.54 21.01 -8.92
N LEU A 84 7.73 20.53 -7.97
CA LEU A 84 6.62 19.65 -8.27
C LEU A 84 5.43 20.41 -8.85
N THR A 85 4.91 19.88 -9.96
CA THR A 85 3.67 20.33 -10.62
C THR A 85 2.72 19.15 -10.80
N VAL A 86 1.44 19.44 -11.05
CA VAL A 86 0.44 18.42 -11.40
C VAL A 86 -0.05 18.68 -12.80
N GLN A 87 -0.16 17.62 -13.59
CA GLN A 87 -0.77 17.63 -14.91
C GLN A 87 -1.92 16.62 -14.92
N TYR A 88 -3.03 16.97 -15.57
CA TYR A 88 -4.16 16.07 -15.71
C TYR A 88 -4.37 15.71 -17.18
N ALA A 89 -4.45 14.41 -17.47
CA ALA A 89 -4.77 13.90 -18.79
C ALA A 89 -5.41 12.52 -18.69
N ALA A 90 -6.51 12.32 -19.44
CA ALA A 90 -7.17 11.01 -19.59
C ALA A 90 -7.47 10.28 -18.27
N GLY A 91 -8.03 10.98 -17.27
CA GLY A 91 -8.41 10.37 -15.99
C GLY A 91 -7.24 10.17 -15.01
N ILE A 92 -6.06 10.69 -15.33
CA ILE A 92 -4.85 10.52 -14.52
C ILE A 92 -4.26 11.88 -14.16
N HIS A 93 -4.06 12.10 -12.87
CA HIS A 93 -3.24 13.17 -12.33
C HIS A 93 -1.78 12.69 -12.25
N GLN A 94 -0.86 13.40 -12.90
CA GLN A 94 0.57 13.12 -12.89
C GLN A 94 1.31 14.18 -12.08
N VAL A 95 2.01 13.76 -11.04
CA VAL A 95 2.93 14.61 -10.29
C VAL A 95 4.27 14.62 -11.02
N MET A 96 4.76 15.80 -11.41
CA MET A 96 5.91 15.97 -12.28
C MET A 96 7.02 16.77 -11.59
N ASP A 97 8.28 16.34 -11.75
CA ASP A 97 9.49 17.14 -11.50
C ASP A 97 10.14 17.47 -12.85
N GLY A 98 9.81 18.64 -13.40
CA GLY A 98 10.13 18.97 -14.80
C GLY A 98 9.45 18.00 -15.77
N SER A 99 10.24 17.23 -16.53
CA SER A 99 9.73 16.21 -17.48
C SER A 99 9.59 14.80 -16.89
N LYS A 100 9.96 14.60 -15.63
CA LYS A 100 9.98 13.30 -14.96
C LYS A 100 8.69 13.08 -14.18
N VAL A 101 7.98 12.00 -14.51
CA VAL A 101 6.81 11.55 -13.75
C VAL A 101 7.27 10.98 -12.40
N VAL A 102 6.79 11.57 -11.32
CA VAL A 102 7.05 11.14 -9.94
C VAL A 102 5.96 10.16 -9.47
N ALA A 103 4.70 10.48 -9.74
CA ALA A 103 3.56 9.65 -9.38
C ALA A 103 2.44 9.82 -10.41
N ARG A 104 1.62 8.77 -10.56
CA ARG A 104 0.39 8.76 -11.37
C ARG A 104 -0.75 8.37 -10.46
N LEU A 105 -1.81 9.15 -10.44
CA LEU A 105 -2.96 8.95 -9.56
C LEU A 105 -4.23 8.97 -10.38
N HIS A 106 -5.03 7.91 -10.29
CA HIS A 106 -6.30 7.80 -10.99
C HIS A 106 -7.36 8.65 -10.30
N GLY A 107 -8.15 9.39 -11.08
CA GLY A 107 -9.27 10.17 -10.58
C GLY A 107 -9.78 11.22 -11.55
N GLY A 108 -11.00 11.70 -11.33
CA GLY A 108 -11.64 12.71 -12.16
C GLY A 108 -10.96 14.09 -12.09
N PRO A 109 -11.24 14.98 -13.07
CA PRO A 109 -10.68 16.33 -13.10
C PRO A 109 -11.17 17.20 -11.94
N ASP A 110 -12.37 16.93 -11.42
CA ASP A 110 -12.99 17.67 -10.32
C ASP A 110 -12.60 17.11 -8.93
N GLY A 111 -11.80 16.04 -8.90
CA GLY A 111 -11.31 15.43 -7.67
C GLY A 111 -10.07 16.12 -7.11
N ASN A 112 -9.80 15.91 -5.83
CA ASN A 112 -8.62 16.44 -5.12
C ASN A 112 -7.42 15.49 -5.13
N VAL A 113 -7.46 14.37 -5.88
CA VAL A 113 -6.41 13.35 -5.86
C VAL A 113 -5.05 13.87 -6.35
N GLY A 114 -5.06 14.77 -7.34
CA GLY A 114 -3.84 15.45 -7.81
C GLY A 114 -3.21 16.32 -6.72
N ASP A 115 -4.03 17.08 -5.99
CA ASP A 115 -3.58 17.92 -4.87
C ASP A 115 -3.08 17.09 -3.69
N GLN A 116 -3.76 15.97 -3.38
CA GLN A 116 -3.33 15.00 -2.38
C GLN A 116 -1.95 14.42 -2.73
N GLY A 117 -1.78 13.96 -3.97
CA GLY A 117 -0.52 13.42 -4.46
C GLY A 117 0.62 14.45 -4.46
N LEU A 118 0.33 15.69 -4.87
CA LEU A 118 1.29 16.79 -4.81
C LEU A 118 1.70 17.12 -3.37
N ALA A 119 0.73 17.18 -2.46
CA ALA A 119 0.98 17.43 -1.05
C ALA A 119 1.85 16.32 -0.43
N LEU A 120 1.56 15.06 -0.73
CA LEU A 120 2.36 13.92 -0.29
C LEU A 120 3.79 13.97 -0.85
N ALA A 121 3.94 14.12 -2.16
CA ALA A 121 5.25 14.15 -2.81
C ALA A 121 6.12 15.30 -2.31
N LYS A 122 5.53 16.45 -1.94
CA LYS A 122 6.27 17.56 -1.31
C LYS A 122 6.89 17.20 0.04
N ARG A 123 6.40 16.19 0.77
CA ARG A 123 6.95 15.76 2.08
C ARG A 123 8.24 14.95 1.97
N TYR A 124 8.56 14.44 0.78
CA TYR A 124 9.62 13.46 0.56
C TYR A 124 10.52 13.86 -0.62
N LYS A 125 11.58 13.09 -0.85
CA LYS A 125 12.52 13.29 -1.97
C LYS A 125 12.61 12.07 -2.89
N ARG A 126 12.04 10.94 -2.47
CA ARG A 126 12.02 9.67 -3.21
C ARG A 126 10.66 9.02 -3.15
N HIS A 127 10.24 8.47 -4.28
CA HIS A 127 9.09 7.58 -4.41
C HIS A 127 9.63 6.23 -4.86
N CYS A 128 9.41 5.19 -4.06
CA CYS A 128 10.02 3.88 -4.20
C CYS A 128 8.95 2.81 -4.35
N PHE A 129 9.34 1.67 -4.89
CA PHE A 129 8.45 0.58 -5.22
C PHE A 129 9.07 -0.77 -4.85
N ILE A 130 8.22 -1.75 -4.60
CA ILE A 130 8.53 -3.17 -4.49
C ILE A 130 7.61 -3.89 -5.47
N GLY A 131 8.11 -4.92 -6.17
CA GLY A 131 7.29 -5.75 -7.05
C GLY A 131 6.98 -5.21 -8.45
N ARG A 132 7.55 -4.08 -8.92
CA ARG A 132 7.27 -3.57 -10.29
C ARG A 132 7.67 -4.51 -11.43
N GLY A 133 8.51 -5.51 -11.15
CA GLY A 133 8.95 -6.52 -12.12
C GLY A 133 8.13 -7.81 -12.10
N ASN A 134 7.01 -7.86 -11.37
CA ASN A 134 6.22 -9.08 -11.22
C ASN A 134 5.53 -9.50 -12.54
N GLY A 135 5.22 -10.80 -12.66
CA GLY A 135 4.67 -11.41 -13.87
C GLY A 135 3.16 -11.69 -13.84
N ARG A 136 2.41 -11.07 -12.91
CA ARG A 136 0.97 -11.31 -12.74
C ARG A 136 0.16 -10.64 -13.86
N GLU A 137 -1.03 -11.17 -14.11
CA GLU A 137 -2.00 -10.56 -15.04
C GLU A 137 -2.36 -9.14 -14.58
N ASP A 138 -2.69 -8.99 -13.29
CA ASP A 138 -2.96 -7.69 -12.65
C ASP A 138 -1.72 -7.20 -11.88
N ALA A 139 -0.60 -7.00 -12.58
CA ALA A 139 0.70 -6.72 -11.97
C ALA A 139 0.68 -5.56 -10.93
N ASN A 140 -0.07 -4.49 -11.18
CA ASN A 140 -0.13 -3.34 -10.28
C ASN A 140 -0.72 -3.67 -8.89
N ALA A 141 -1.61 -4.67 -8.79
CA ALA A 141 -2.19 -5.08 -7.52
C ALA A 141 -1.17 -5.68 -6.54
N TYR A 142 0.02 -6.03 -7.04
CA TYR A 142 1.14 -6.59 -6.28
C TYR A 142 2.32 -5.62 -6.14
N VAL A 143 2.16 -4.38 -6.61
CA VAL A 143 3.17 -3.33 -6.47
C VAL A 143 2.90 -2.54 -5.20
N PHE A 144 3.89 -2.53 -4.30
CA PHE A 144 3.85 -1.72 -3.11
C PHE A 144 4.71 -0.48 -3.29
N ASP A 145 4.08 0.69 -3.31
CA ASP A 145 4.77 1.97 -3.34
C ASP A 145 4.95 2.57 -1.95
N TYR A 146 5.99 3.34 -1.78
CA TYR A 146 6.33 3.99 -0.51
C TYR A 146 7.25 5.19 -0.72
N TRP A 147 7.21 6.12 0.23
CA TRP A 147 7.93 7.39 0.11
C TRP A 147 9.12 7.43 1.04
N ARG A 148 10.21 8.10 0.66
CA ARG A 148 11.45 8.11 1.45
C ARG A 148 12.12 9.47 1.44
N ASP A 149 13.04 9.62 2.41
CA ASP A 149 13.92 10.77 2.57
C ASP A 149 13.13 12.06 2.71
N SER A 150 12.69 12.35 3.94
CA SER A 150 11.88 13.54 4.23
C SER A 150 12.50 14.81 3.65
N SER A 151 11.66 15.64 3.05
CA SER A 151 12.02 16.97 2.59
C SER A 151 12.12 17.99 3.74
N GLY A 152 11.66 17.64 4.95
CA GLY A 152 11.46 18.55 6.07
C GLY A 152 10.19 19.40 5.96
N ARG A 153 9.39 19.23 4.89
CA ARG A 153 8.15 19.97 4.68
C ARG A 153 6.98 19.24 5.34
N SER A 154 6.18 19.97 6.09
CA SER A 154 4.85 19.52 6.52
C SER A 154 3.83 20.12 5.57
N THR A 155 3.11 19.28 4.85
CA THR A 155 1.96 19.66 4.02
C THR A 155 0.69 19.09 4.65
N THR A 156 -0.47 19.68 4.40
CA THR A 156 -1.75 19.05 4.74
C THR A 156 -2.21 18.26 3.52
N ILE A 157 -2.50 16.97 3.69
CA ILE A 157 -3.15 16.16 2.64
C ILE A 157 -4.66 16.22 2.90
N PRO A 158 -5.48 16.73 1.97
CA PRO A 158 -6.93 16.79 2.16
C PRO A 158 -7.52 15.39 2.41
N GLY A 159 -8.33 15.22 3.44
CA GLY A 159 -8.97 13.93 3.77
C GLY A 159 -8.01 12.86 4.31
N GLU A 160 -6.77 13.21 4.69
CA GLU A 160 -5.76 12.26 5.19
C GLU A 160 -6.25 11.43 6.37
N ASP A 161 -6.97 12.04 7.31
CA ASP A 161 -7.39 11.35 8.53
C ASP A 161 -8.40 10.23 8.25
N ASP A 162 -9.26 10.39 7.24
CA ASP A 162 -10.22 9.38 6.79
C ASP A 162 -9.59 8.34 5.86
N ALA A 163 -8.51 8.71 5.18
CA ALA A 163 -7.84 7.88 4.18
C ALA A 163 -6.79 6.92 4.75
N CYS A 164 -6.48 7.03 6.04
CA CYS A 164 -5.34 6.38 6.67
C CYS A 164 -5.75 5.48 7.84
N SER A 165 -5.42 4.20 7.74
CA SER A 165 -5.63 3.20 8.81
C SER A 165 -4.34 2.95 9.59
N SER A 166 -4.43 2.83 10.91
CA SER A 166 -3.31 2.40 11.76
C SER A 166 -3.22 0.87 11.83
N TYR A 167 -2.05 0.35 12.20
CA TYR A 167 -1.81 -1.07 12.46
C TYR A 167 -0.71 -1.25 13.51
N ASP A 168 -0.63 -2.43 14.15
CA ASP A 168 0.43 -2.79 15.07
C ASP A 168 1.68 -3.26 14.33
N ARG A 169 2.71 -2.41 14.33
CA ARG A 169 4.02 -2.71 13.75
C ARG A 169 4.74 -3.86 14.44
N GLY A 170 4.41 -4.14 15.70
CA GLY A 170 4.98 -5.23 16.49
C GLY A 170 4.45 -6.61 16.09
N ASN A 171 3.33 -6.66 15.37
CA ASN A 171 2.62 -7.89 15.01
C ASN A 171 2.62 -8.16 13.48
N LEU A 172 3.53 -7.53 12.74
CA LEU A 172 3.59 -7.73 11.29
C LEU A 172 4.05 -9.13 10.90
N GLN A 173 3.19 -9.85 10.18
CA GLN A 173 3.43 -11.21 9.71
C GLN A 173 3.49 -11.25 8.18
N VAL A 174 4.39 -12.09 7.66
CA VAL A 174 4.45 -12.46 6.24
C VAL A 174 3.85 -13.85 6.12
N ASN A 175 2.84 -14.01 5.27
CA ASN A 175 2.15 -15.29 5.08
C ASN A 175 2.02 -15.62 3.60
N ASP A 176 2.29 -16.87 3.26
CA ASP A 176 1.88 -17.45 1.98
C ASP A 176 0.35 -17.54 1.95
N MET A 177 -0.26 -17.13 0.84
CA MET A 177 -1.71 -17.27 0.63
C MET A 177 -2.09 -18.64 0.05
N GLY A 178 -1.10 -19.42 -0.39
CA GLY A 178 -1.29 -20.73 -0.99
C GLY A 178 -1.83 -20.65 -2.42
N GLY A 179 -1.82 -21.79 -3.13
CA GLY A 179 -2.41 -21.90 -4.47
C GLY A 179 -1.79 -20.98 -5.53
N GLY A 180 -0.58 -20.48 -5.29
CA GLY A 180 0.08 -19.51 -6.17
C GLY A 180 -0.54 -18.11 -6.10
N GLN A 181 -1.35 -17.77 -5.09
CA GLN A 181 -1.99 -16.45 -4.99
C GLN A 181 -1.03 -15.33 -4.57
N GLY A 182 0.19 -15.67 -4.18
CA GLY A 182 1.21 -14.71 -3.73
C GLY A 182 1.37 -14.70 -2.22
N TRP A 183 1.99 -13.64 -1.72
CA TRP A 183 2.37 -13.47 -0.33
C TRP A 183 1.73 -12.21 0.22
N ARG A 184 1.40 -12.17 1.51
CA ARG A 184 0.81 -10.98 2.13
C ARG A 184 1.53 -10.56 3.38
N VAL A 185 1.54 -9.26 3.63
CA VAL A 185 1.89 -8.70 4.94
C VAL A 185 0.60 -8.32 5.66
N LYS A 186 0.45 -8.79 6.90
CA LYS A 186 -0.73 -8.55 7.72
C LYS A 186 -0.39 -8.15 9.15
N ASP A 187 -1.34 -7.50 9.81
CA ASP A 187 -1.40 -7.28 11.26
C ASP A 187 -2.65 -7.99 11.80
N ASP A 188 -2.47 -9.04 12.62
CA ASP A 188 -3.50 -10.01 12.99
C ASP A 188 -4.31 -10.50 11.77
N ASP A 189 -5.57 -10.10 11.65
CA ASP A 189 -6.47 -10.47 10.54
C ASP A 189 -6.52 -9.40 9.44
N ASN A 190 -5.85 -8.27 9.63
CA ASN A 190 -5.84 -7.15 8.69
C ASN A 190 -4.73 -7.33 7.66
N VAL A 191 -5.10 -7.64 6.41
CA VAL A 191 -4.15 -7.65 5.29
C VAL A 191 -3.79 -6.22 4.92
N LEU A 192 -2.50 -5.88 5.03
CA LEU A 192 -1.99 -4.54 4.72
C LEU A 192 -1.63 -4.42 3.23
N HIS A 193 -0.99 -5.44 2.67
CA HIS A 193 -0.68 -5.51 1.23
C HIS A 193 -0.39 -6.94 0.78
N VAL A 194 -0.53 -7.19 -0.52
CA VAL A 194 -0.27 -8.45 -1.20
C VAL A 194 0.89 -8.25 -2.19
N PHE A 195 1.79 -9.22 -2.28
CA PHE A 195 3.02 -9.21 -3.06
C PHE A 195 3.10 -10.50 -3.89
N ASP A 196 3.80 -10.45 -5.03
CA ASP A 196 3.91 -11.61 -5.91
C ASP A 196 4.69 -12.75 -5.25
N ASP A 197 5.82 -12.41 -4.61
CA ASP A 197 6.72 -13.36 -3.98
C ASP A 197 7.07 -13.03 -2.52
N GLU A 198 7.70 -14.00 -1.86
CA GLU A 198 8.06 -13.92 -0.45
C GLU A 198 9.10 -12.84 -0.17
N SER A 199 10.05 -12.63 -1.08
CA SER A 199 11.11 -11.65 -0.93
C SER A 199 10.52 -10.25 -0.90
N ASP A 200 9.64 -9.95 -1.84
CA ASP A 200 8.91 -8.69 -1.91
C ASP A 200 8.04 -8.47 -0.66
N ALA A 201 7.35 -9.51 -0.17
CA ALA A 201 6.57 -9.40 1.07
C ALA A 201 7.45 -9.14 2.31
N ARG A 202 8.66 -9.73 2.37
CA ARG A 202 9.61 -9.47 3.46
C ARG A 202 10.14 -8.04 3.40
N ASP A 203 10.40 -7.51 2.21
CA ASP A 203 10.79 -6.11 2.01
C ASP A 203 9.64 -5.15 2.33
N GLY A 204 8.41 -5.50 1.93
CA GLY A 204 7.20 -4.80 2.31
C GLY A 204 7.03 -4.70 3.82
N ARG A 205 7.27 -5.80 4.54
CA ARG A 205 7.28 -5.80 6.02
C ARG A 205 8.33 -4.85 6.60
N LEU A 206 9.53 -4.77 6.02
CA LEU A 206 10.55 -3.82 6.47
C LEU A 206 10.09 -2.37 6.33
N VAL A 207 9.39 -2.05 5.24
CA VAL A 207 8.79 -0.74 5.01
C VAL A 207 7.65 -0.48 6.00
N LEU A 208 6.72 -1.42 6.16
CA LEU A 208 5.59 -1.28 7.09
C LEU A 208 6.08 -1.16 8.55
N ALA A 209 7.17 -1.82 8.93
CA ALA A 209 7.75 -1.65 10.26
C ALA A 209 8.28 -0.22 10.54
N LYS A 210 8.52 0.59 9.49
CA LYS A 210 8.93 2.00 9.63
C LYS A 210 7.75 2.93 9.88
N TYR A 211 6.56 2.59 9.43
CA TYR A 211 5.38 3.46 9.40
C TYR A 211 4.31 3.01 10.38
N GLY A 212 3.62 3.94 11.03
CA GLY A 212 2.52 3.61 11.96
C GLY A 212 1.14 3.55 11.32
N ARG A 213 1.03 3.93 10.04
CA ARG A 213 -0.23 4.02 9.30
C ARG A 213 -0.01 3.61 7.85
N ILE A 214 -1.07 3.11 7.22
CA ILE A 214 -1.18 2.87 5.79
C ILE A 214 -2.30 3.75 5.26
N CYS A 215 -1.99 4.56 4.25
CA CYS A 215 -2.89 5.54 3.68
C CYS A 215 -3.15 5.24 2.21
N ARG A 216 -4.37 5.51 1.73
CA ARG A 216 -4.74 5.39 0.32
C ARG A 216 -5.13 6.76 -0.22
N LEU A 217 -4.51 7.18 -1.32
CA LEU A 217 -4.94 8.40 -2.02
C LEU A 217 -6.02 8.10 -3.04
N GLY A 218 -6.99 9.01 -3.16
CA GLY A 218 -8.15 8.84 -4.02
C GLY A 218 -9.24 7.96 -3.40
N ASN A 219 -10.41 7.99 -4.03
CA ASN A 219 -11.55 7.14 -3.70
C ASN A 219 -12.15 6.67 -5.03
N PRO A 220 -11.51 5.68 -5.70
CA PRO A 220 -11.99 5.24 -7.00
C PRO A 220 -13.36 4.58 -6.83
N PRO A 221 -14.32 4.82 -7.74
CA PRO A 221 -15.62 4.18 -7.72
C PRO A 221 -15.57 2.67 -8.08
N ASP A 222 -14.46 2.17 -8.62
CA ASP A 222 -14.31 0.79 -9.12
C ASP A 222 -12.92 0.20 -8.78
N ASP A 223 -12.82 -1.13 -8.77
CA ASP A 223 -11.76 -2.00 -8.23
C ASP A 223 -10.34 -1.89 -8.87
N ASP A 224 -10.07 -0.89 -9.71
CA ASP A 224 -8.75 -0.71 -10.34
C ASP A 224 -7.78 -0.03 -9.35
N GLN A 225 -7.05 -0.88 -8.62
CA GLN A 225 -6.16 -0.52 -7.51
C GLN A 225 -4.82 0.08 -7.96
N ASP A 226 -4.81 1.34 -8.37
CA ASP A 226 -3.57 2.14 -8.38
C ASP A 226 -3.57 3.07 -7.15
N PHE A 227 -3.53 2.47 -5.95
CA PHE A 227 -3.43 3.23 -4.70
C PHE A 227 -1.99 3.67 -4.48
N VAL A 228 -1.79 4.96 -4.26
CA VAL A 228 -0.52 5.43 -3.67
C VAL A 228 -0.56 5.18 -2.18
N THR A 229 0.26 4.23 -1.75
CA THR A 229 0.40 3.83 -0.36
C THR A 229 1.50 4.63 0.31
N TYR A 230 1.19 5.22 1.46
CA TYR A 230 2.20 5.90 2.27
C TYR A 230 1.90 5.76 3.74
N GLY A 231 2.95 5.93 4.54
CA GLY A 231 2.87 5.94 5.98
C GLY A 231 3.58 7.13 6.58
N LYS A 232 3.22 7.42 7.82
CA LYS A 232 3.87 8.42 8.70
C LYS A 232 4.42 7.72 9.92
#